data_AF-L7C8F3-F1
#
_entry.id   AF-L7C8F3-F1
#
_cell.length_a   1.000
_cell.length_b   1.000
_cell.length_c   1.000
_cell.angle_alpha   90.00
_cell.angle_beta   90.00
_cell.angle_gamma   90.00
#
_symmetry.space_group_name_H-M   'P 1'
#
loop_
_entity.id
_entity.type
_entity.pdbx_description
1 polymer ?
#
loop_
_entity_poly.entity_id
_entity_poly.type
_entity_poly.pdbx_seq_one_letter_code
_entity_poly.pdbx_strand_id
1 'polypeptide(L)'
;MRSSHRERIFAMRIEHLQICNEKRCRLLAKVGVVTAGDLACCNPDQISRQYKSPGRALRSIKRLRAAVRLAVAIDGMMPRDALILVAIHRRSVASLARESAAVLHRDLERFSLSSRGQRMVGHRGVPSLRRVKSWVGQCEQLVAHWIQNHPAETQVAA
;
A
#
# COMPACT_ATOMS: atom_id res chain seq x y z
N MET A 1 -5.66 -6.45 26.11
CA MET A 1 -4.82 -6.89 24.98
C MET A 1 -4.59 -5.72 24.03
N ARG A 2 -3.36 -5.47 23.56
CA ARG A 2 -3.11 -4.44 22.55
C ARG A 2 -3.52 -5.02 21.18
N SER A 3 -4.41 -4.35 20.47
CA SER A 3 -4.82 -4.73 19.11
C SER A 3 -3.59 -4.83 18.19
N SER A 4 -3.55 -5.86 17.34
CA SER A 4 -2.45 -6.06 16.39
C SER A 4 -2.33 -4.89 15.40
N HIS A 5 -1.17 -4.69 14.78
CA HIS A 5 -1.00 -3.65 13.77
C HIS A 5 -2.03 -3.76 12.65
N ARG A 6 -2.25 -4.98 12.15
CA ARG A 6 -3.25 -5.30 11.13
C ARG A 6 -4.65 -4.89 11.53
N GLU A 7 -5.11 -5.29 12.72
CA GLU A 7 -6.44 -4.93 13.23
C GLU A 7 -6.62 -3.41 13.28
N ARG A 8 -5.60 -2.69 13.78
CA ARG A 8 -5.63 -1.24 13.83
C ARG A 8 -5.78 -0.63 12.44
N ILE A 9 -4.98 -1.05 11.46
CA ILE A 9 -5.07 -0.51 10.10
C ILE A 9 -6.44 -0.80 9.49
N PHE A 10 -6.94 -2.04 9.58
CA PHE A 10 -8.24 -2.39 9.01
C PHE A 10 -9.40 -1.60 9.63
N ALA A 11 -9.36 -1.32 10.92
CA ALA A 11 -10.37 -0.52 11.60
C ALA A 11 -10.33 0.99 11.25
N MET A 12 -9.24 1.49 10.65
CA MET A 12 -9.15 2.91 10.30
C MET A 12 -10.14 3.29 9.21
N ARG A 13 -10.87 4.39 9.43
CA ARG A 13 -11.65 5.07 8.37
C ARG A 13 -10.74 5.57 7.26
N ILE A 14 -11.20 5.48 6.01
CA ILE A 14 -10.43 5.92 4.82
C ILE A 14 -10.00 7.39 4.91
N GLU A 15 -10.83 8.24 5.52
CA GLU A 15 -10.55 9.66 5.76
C GLU A 15 -9.27 9.87 6.59
N HIS A 16 -8.98 8.97 7.52
CA HIS A 16 -7.80 9.04 8.40
C HIS A 16 -6.55 8.45 7.74
N LEU A 17 -6.69 7.71 6.64
CA LEU A 17 -5.57 7.09 5.94
C LEU A 17 -4.76 8.10 5.12
N GLN A 18 -5.36 9.24 4.76
CA GLN A 18 -4.73 10.29 3.94
C GLN A 18 -4.22 9.76 2.57
N ILE A 19 -4.90 8.77 2.00
CA ILE A 19 -4.57 8.15 0.70
C ILE A 19 -5.41 8.69 -0.47
N CYS A 20 -6.47 9.42 -0.16
CA CYS A 20 -7.30 10.12 -1.14
C CYS A 20 -7.98 11.35 -0.54
N ASN A 21 -8.47 12.25 -1.40
CA ASN A 21 -9.19 13.44 -0.97
C ASN A 21 -10.59 13.12 -0.44
N GLU A 22 -11.16 14.07 0.29
CA GLU A 22 -12.46 13.95 0.95
C GLU A 22 -13.60 13.62 -0.04
N LYS A 23 -13.61 14.23 -1.22
CA LYS A 23 -14.59 13.91 -2.28
C LYS A 23 -14.56 12.44 -2.65
N ARG A 24 -13.37 11.83 -2.76
CA ARG A 24 -13.24 10.39 -3.04
C ARG A 24 -13.62 9.54 -1.83
N CYS A 25 -13.28 9.95 -0.61
CA CYS A 25 -13.75 9.26 0.60
C CYS A 25 -15.28 9.18 0.64
N ARG A 26 -15.98 10.29 0.35
CA ARG A 26 -17.44 10.32 0.28
C ARG A 26 -18.00 9.41 -0.80
N LEU A 27 -17.38 9.35 -1.99
CA LEU A 27 -17.80 8.43 -3.05
C LEU A 27 -17.59 6.96 -2.69
N LEU A 28 -16.49 6.63 -2.01
CA LEU A 28 -16.25 5.27 -1.50
C LEU A 28 -17.26 4.89 -0.41
N ALA A 29 -17.57 5.82 0.50
CA ALA A 29 -18.55 5.58 1.55
C ALA A 29 -19.96 5.30 0.99
N LYS A 30 -20.37 6.01 -0.07
CA LYS A 30 -21.66 5.78 -0.76
C LYS A 30 -21.82 4.37 -1.32
N VAL A 31 -20.71 3.68 -1.60
CA VAL A 31 -20.70 2.32 -2.14
C VAL A 31 -20.36 1.27 -1.08
N GLY A 32 -20.45 1.64 0.21
CA GLY A 32 -20.20 0.75 1.34
C GLY A 32 -18.73 0.57 1.71
N VAL A 33 -17.80 1.38 1.17
CA VAL A 33 -16.37 1.30 1.50
C VAL A 33 -16.00 2.46 2.44
N VAL A 34 -15.95 2.19 3.74
CA VAL A 34 -15.76 3.22 4.79
C VAL A 34 -14.40 3.07 5.49
N THR A 35 -13.94 1.83 5.67
CA THR A 35 -12.70 1.49 6.38
C THR A 35 -11.61 1.02 5.42
N ALA A 36 -10.37 0.94 5.92
CA ALA A 36 -9.27 0.32 5.19
C ALA A 36 -9.56 -1.17 4.91
N GLY A 37 -10.18 -1.87 5.87
CA GLY A 37 -10.61 -3.26 5.70
C GLY A 37 -11.59 -3.42 4.53
N ASP A 38 -12.64 -2.59 4.48
CA ASP A 38 -13.60 -2.59 3.38
C ASP A 38 -12.89 -2.36 2.05
N LEU A 39 -11.98 -1.37 2.03
CA LEU A 39 -11.22 -1.04 0.84
C LEU A 39 -10.33 -2.19 0.39
N ALA A 40 -9.68 -2.92 1.31
CA ALA A 40 -8.83 -4.06 1.00
C ALA A 40 -9.61 -5.26 0.44
N CYS A 41 -10.84 -5.48 0.92
CA CYS A 41 -11.66 -6.64 0.61
C CYS A 41 -12.68 -6.42 -0.51
N CYS A 42 -12.99 -5.18 -0.89
CA CYS A 42 -14.00 -4.90 -1.91
C CYS A 42 -13.74 -5.51 -3.31
N ASN A 43 -14.76 -5.53 -4.18
CA ASN A 43 -14.57 -5.84 -5.59
C ASN A 43 -14.32 -4.53 -6.38
N PRO A 44 -13.09 -4.31 -6.88
CA PRO A 44 -12.75 -3.04 -7.53
C PRO A 44 -13.50 -2.85 -8.87
N ASP A 45 -13.77 -3.93 -9.59
CA ASP A 45 -14.50 -3.91 -10.85
C ASP A 45 -15.97 -3.52 -10.62
N GLN A 46 -16.62 -4.13 -9.63
CA GLN A 46 -18.00 -3.81 -9.26
C GLN A 46 -18.14 -2.35 -8.79
N ILE A 47 -17.25 -1.89 -7.91
CA ILE A 47 -17.29 -0.51 -7.41
C ILE A 47 -17.01 0.51 -8.51
N SER A 48 -16.06 0.22 -9.40
CA SER A 48 -15.66 1.19 -10.43
C SER A 48 -16.80 1.55 -11.38
N ARG A 49 -17.75 0.63 -11.61
CA ARG A 49 -18.93 0.84 -12.44
C ARG A 49 -19.86 1.94 -11.91
N GLN A 50 -19.78 2.27 -10.62
CA GLN A 50 -20.59 3.34 -10.02
C GLN A 50 -20.00 4.75 -10.25
N TYR A 51 -18.86 4.86 -10.91
CA TYR A 51 -18.20 6.13 -11.18
C TYR A 51 -18.45 6.58 -12.62
N LYS A 52 -18.51 7.91 -12.83
CA LYS A 52 -18.60 8.52 -14.17
C LYS A 52 -17.50 8.05 -15.15
N SER A 53 -16.34 7.66 -14.64
CA SER A 53 -15.23 7.12 -15.44
C SER A 53 -14.73 5.80 -14.83
N PRO A 54 -15.34 4.65 -15.21
CA PRO A 54 -15.05 3.37 -14.58
C PRO A 54 -13.59 2.94 -14.71
N GLY A 55 -12.99 3.06 -15.90
CA GLY A 55 -11.59 2.65 -16.10
C GLY A 55 -10.59 3.44 -15.24
N ARG A 56 -10.82 4.74 -15.04
CA ARG A 56 -9.99 5.57 -14.15
C ARG A 56 -10.23 5.22 -12.68
N ALA A 57 -11.48 4.99 -12.30
CA ALA A 57 -11.85 4.57 -10.94
C ALA A 57 -11.21 3.22 -10.60
N LEU A 58 -11.31 2.24 -11.49
CA LEU A 58 -10.73 0.91 -11.35
C LEU A 58 -9.23 0.97 -11.05
N ARG A 59 -8.46 1.71 -11.88
CA ARG A 59 -7.01 1.91 -11.65
C ARG A 59 -6.73 2.55 -10.30
N SER A 60 -7.51 3.57 -9.93
CA SER A 60 -7.35 4.24 -8.64
C SER A 60 -7.65 3.32 -7.47
N ILE A 61 -8.74 2.54 -7.52
CA ILE A 61 -9.14 1.63 -6.44
C ILE A 61 -8.12 0.51 -6.30
N LYS A 62 -7.67 -0.12 -7.40
CA LYS A 62 -6.60 -1.13 -7.37
C LYS A 62 -5.32 -0.59 -6.71
N ARG A 63 -4.97 0.67 -6.99
CA ARG A 63 -3.82 1.35 -6.36
C ARG A 63 -4.00 1.52 -4.85
N LEU A 64 -5.16 1.99 -4.40
CA LEU A 64 -5.45 2.19 -2.98
C LEU A 64 -5.52 0.84 -2.23
N ARG A 65 -6.10 -0.18 -2.85
CA ARG A 65 -6.10 -1.57 -2.36
C ARG A 65 -4.71 -2.11 -2.14
N ALA A 66 -3.83 -1.96 -3.13
CA ALA A 66 -2.44 -2.39 -3.02
C ALA A 66 -1.74 -1.71 -1.85
N ALA A 67 -1.96 -0.40 -1.67
CA ALA A 67 -1.38 0.36 -0.56
C ALA A 67 -1.86 -0.15 0.81
N VAL A 68 -3.16 -0.39 0.98
CA VAL A 68 -3.69 -0.92 2.24
C VAL A 68 -3.18 -2.32 2.52
N ARG A 69 -3.21 -3.21 1.52
CA ARG A 69 -2.75 -4.61 1.69
C ARG A 69 -1.26 -4.67 2.03
N LEU A 70 -0.45 -3.81 1.42
CA LEU A 70 0.97 -3.72 1.71
C LEU A 70 1.23 -3.18 3.12
N ALA A 71 0.52 -2.13 3.52
CA ALA A 71 0.66 -1.57 4.87
C ALA A 71 0.26 -2.58 5.96
N VAL A 72 -0.79 -3.36 5.73
CA VAL A 72 -1.25 -4.39 6.68
C VAL A 72 -0.24 -5.53 6.84
N ALA A 73 0.57 -5.80 5.82
CA ALA A 73 1.56 -6.87 5.85
C ALA A 73 2.88 -6.46 6.52
N ILE A 74 3.13 -5.16 6.70
CA ILE A 74 4.44 -4.65 7.17
C ILE A 74 4.23 -3.79 8.41
N ASP A 75 4.67 -4.28 9.56
CA ASP A 75 4.50 -3.59 10.83
C ASP A 75 5.15 -2.20 10.82
N GLY A 76 4.38 -1.22 11.28
CA GLY A 76 4.80 0.19 11.33
C GLY A 76 4.71 0.93 9.99
N MET A 77 4.18 0.29 8.94
CA MET A 77 3.84 0.96 7.68
C MET A 77 2.42 1.53 7.74
N MET A 78 2.25 2.78 7.32
CA MET A 78 0.93 3.38 7.15
C MET A 78 0.48 3.30 5.68
N PRO A 79 -0.82 3.17 5.37
CA PRO A 79 -1.32 3.13 3.99
C PRO A 79 -0.86 4.29 3.10
N ARG A 80 -0.63 5.49 3.67
CA ARG A 80 -0.04 6.63 2.95
C ARG A 80 1.39 6.36 2.47
N ASP A 81 2.21 5.72 3.31
CA ASP A 81 3.61 5.42 3.00
C ASP A 81 3.65 4.32 1.93
N ALA A 82 2.80 3.30 2.09
CA ALA A 82 2.59 2.25 1.10
C ALA A 82 2.08 2.81 -0.25
N LEU A 83 1.26 3.86 -0.24
CA LEU A 83 0.77 4.48 -1.47
C LEU A 83 1.90 5.12 -2.30
N ILE A 84 2.91 5.67 -1.64
CA ILE A 84 4.10 6.22 -2.30
C ILE A 84 4.90 5.09 -2.96
N LEU A 85 5.13 3.99 -2.23
CA LEU A 85 5.80 2.78 -2.76
C LEU A 85 5.06 2.21 -3.98
N VAL A 86 3.73 2.11 -3.90
CA VAL A 86 2.88 1.67 -5.01
C VAL A 86 2.99 2.61 -6.21
N ALA A 87 3.16 3.92 -5.97
CA ALA A 87 3.31 4.90 -7.05
C ALA A 87 4.65 4.80 -7.80
N ILE A 88 5.70 4.25 -7.16
CA ILE A 88 6.97 3.89 -7.77
C ILE A 88 7.06 2.39 -8.11
N HIS A 89 5.89 1.77 -8.33
CA HIS A 89 5.73 0.39 -8.80
C HIS A 89 6.13 -0.72 -7.82
N ARG A 90 6.35 -0.40 -6.53
CA ARG A 90 6.62 -1.39 -5.47
C ARG A 90 5.34 -1.74 -4.72
N ARG A 91 4.71 -2.84 -5.12
CA ARG A 91 3.29 -3.12 -4.81
C ARG A 91 3.04 -4.37 -3.96
N SER A 92 4.09 -5.12 -3.64
CA SER A 92 3.97 -6.39 -2.92
C SER A 92 5.17 -6.61 -1.99
N VAL A 93 4.96 -7.46 -0.98
CA VAL A 93 6.01 -7.94 -0.07
C VAL A 93 7.16 -8.56 -0.87
N ALA A 94 6.86 -9.46 -1.81
CA ALA A 94 7.87 -10.10 -2.67
C ALA A 94 8.64 -9.12 -3.58
N SER A 95 8.04 -8.00 -3.98
CA SER A 95 8.74 -6.96 -4.72
C SER A 95 9.68 -6.18 -3.82
N LEU A 96 9.26 -5.83 -2.60
CA LEU A 96 10.08 -5.08 -1.66
C LEU A 96 11.22 -5.91 -1.05
N ALA A 97 11.01 -7.21 -0.84
CA ALA A 97 12.04 -8.13 -0.32
C ALA A 97 13.27 -8.24 -1.24
N ARG A 98 13.14 -7.88 -2.52
CA ARG A 98 14.23 -7.91 -3.50
C ARG A 98 14.91 -6.55 -3.71
N GLU A 99 14.44 -5.52 -3.01
CA GLU A 99 14.97 -4.16 -3.17
C GLU A 99 16.15 -3.90 -2.25
N SER A 100 17.14 -3.17 -2.75
CA SER A 100 18.10 -2.53 -1.86
C SER A 100 17.45 -1.33 -1.18
N ALA A 101 17.43 -1.31 0.15
CA ALA A 101 16.83 -0.20 0.91
C ALA A 101 17.42 1.18 0.57
N ALA A 102 18.72 1.23 0.24
CA ALA A 102 19.39 2.48 -0.16
C ALA A 102 18.94 2.95 -1.55
N VAL A 103 18.78 2.03 -2.50
CA VAL A 103 18.27 2.32 -3.85
C VAL A 103 16.81 2.76 -3.77
N LEU A 104 15.98 2.01 -3.02
CA LEU A 104 14.57 2.35 -2.83
C LEU A 104 14.39 3.72 -2.17
N HIS A 105 15.22 4.07 -1.19
CA HIS A 105 15.19 5.40 -0.59
C HIS A 105 15.53 6.51 -1.59
N ARG A 106 16.57 6.30 -2.41
CA ARG A 106 16.95 7.24 -3.48
C ARG A 106 15.82 7.42 -4.51
N ASP A 107 15.13 6.34 -4.86
CA ASP A 107 13.98 6.40 -5.76
C ASP A 107 12.80 7.17 -5.16
N LEU A 108 12.57 7.04 -3.85
CA LEU A 108 11.58 7.85 -3.14
C LEU A 108 11.95 9.33 -3.15
N GLU A 109 13.20 9.66 -2.86
CA GLU A 109 13.72 11.05 -2.93
C GLU A 109 13.54 11.61 -4.33
N ARG A 110 13.97 10.88 -5.37
CA ARG A 110 13.80 11.29 -6.77
C ARG A 110 12.33 11.46 -7.15
N PHE A 111 11.47 10.52 -6.73
CA PHE A 111 10.05 10.62 -6.97
C PHE A 111 9.46 11.88 -6.33
N SER A 112 9.88 12.24 -5.12
CA SER A 112 9.42 13.42 -4.39
C SER A 112 9.67 14.74 -5.13
N LEU A 113 10.68 14.78 -6.00
CA LEU A 113 11.00 15.94 -6.84
C LEU A 113 10.09 16.08 -8.06
N SER A 114 9.35 15.03 -8.45
CA SER A 114 8.40 15.09 -9.56
C SER A 114 7.11 15.80 -9.15
N SER A 115 6.40 16.42 -10.11
CA SER A 115 5.11 17.09 -9.84
C SER A 115 4.04 16.13 -9.31
N ARG A 116 4.15 14.82 -9.59
CA ARG A 116 3.29 13.80 -9.01
C ARG A 116 3.71 13.46 -7.58
N GLY A 117 5.00 13.34 -7.31
CA GLY A 117 5.54 13.07 -5.99
C GLY A 117 5.32 14.21 -5.02
N GLN A 118 5.58 15.46 -5.41
CA GLN A 118 5.30 16.65 -4.60
C GLN A 118 3.84 16.68 -4.12
N ARG A 119 2.88 16.38 -5.01
CA ARG A 119 1.45 16.29 -4.66
C ARG A 119 1.10 15.14 -3.72
N MET A 120 1.83 14.02 -3.78
CA MET A 120 1.55 12.83 -2.97
C MET A 120 2.25 12.85 -1.62
N VAL A 121 3.49 13.32 -1.57
CA VAL A 121 4.33 13.41 -0.39
C VAL A 121 3.93 14.64 0.45
N GLY A 122 3.60 15.75 -0.22
CA GLY A 122 3.27 17.02 0.43
C GLY A 122 4.39 17.49 1.34
N HIS A 123 4.04 18.18 2.42
CA HIS A 123 5.00 18.76 3.38
C HIS A 123 5.66 17.74 4.32
N ARG A 124 5.25 16.46 4.31
CA ARG A 124 5.75 15.47 5.29
C ARG A 124 7.09 14.84 4.92
N GLY A 125 7.51 14.98 3.67
CA GLY A 125 8.72 14.33 3.16
C GLY A 125 8.56 12.82 2.95
N VAL A 126 9.57 12.21 2.35
CA VAL A 126 9.61 10.77 2.08
C VAL A 126 9.95 9.98 3.35
N PRO A 127 9.58 8.69 3.42
CA PRO A 127 10.02 7.84 4.52
C PRO A 127 11.55 7.79 4.64
N SER A 128 12.06 7.99 5.86
CA SER A 128 13.51 7.91 6.14
C SER A 128 14.10 6.56 5.76
N LEU A 129 15.39 6.53 5.40
CA LEU A 129 16.14 5.31 5.11
C LEU A 129 16.02 4.24 6.22
N ARG A 130 16.00 4.65 7.50
CA ARG A 130 15.81 3.72 8.63
C ARG A 130 14.48 2.95 8.55
N ARG A 131 13.38 3.65 8.21
CA ARG A 131 12.07 3.02 8.01
C ARG A 131 12.08 2.10 6.80
N VAL A 132 12.69 2.54 5.69
CA VAL A 132 12.81 1.74 4.47
C VAL A 132 13.59 0.44 4.73
N LYS A 133 14.73 0.52 5.43
CA LYS A 133 15.51 -0.67 5.86
C LYS A 133 14.67 -1.64 6.69
N SER A 134 13.91 -1.12 7.66
CA SER A 134 13.02 -1.96 8.48
C SER A 134 11.95 -2.65 7.65
N TRP A 135 11.33 -1.96 6.69
CA TRP A 135 10.30 -2.55 5.85
C TRP A 135 10.85 -3.62 4.90
N VAL A 136 12.01 -3.37 4.28
CA VAL A 136 12.67 -4.35 3.41
C VAL A 136 13.03 -5.61 4.22
N GLY A 137 13.67 -5.45 5.39
CA GLY A 137 14.03 -6.59 6.24
C GLY A 137 12.81 -7.40 6.73
N GLN A 138 11.70 -6.74 7.06
CA GLN A 138 10.45 -7.46 7.36
C GLN A 138 9.93 -8.23 6.14
N CYS A 139 10.00 -7.65 4.94
CA CYS A 139 9.58 -8.34 3.72
C CYS A 139 10.44 -9.57 3.43
N GLU A 140 11.76 -9.46 3.61
CA GLU A 140 12.70 -10.58 3.47
C GLU A 140 12.33 -11.73 4.41
N GLN A 141 12.07 -11.42 5.69
CA GLN A 141 11.65 -12.41 6.68
C GLN A 141 10.31 -13.07 6.32
N LEU A 142 9.32 -12.29 5.89
CA LEU A 142 8.01 -12.81 5.47
C LEU A 142 8.13 -13.74 4.25
N VAL A 143 8.97 -13.39 3.28
CA VAL A 143 9.21 -14.23 2.09
C VAL A 143 9.96 -15.50 2.49
N ALA A 144 11.01 -15.40 3.30
CA ALA A 144 11.76 -16.56 3.77
C ALA A 144 10.86 -17.54 4.54
N HIS A 145 10.03 -17.02 5.46
CA HIS A 145 9.06 -17.82 6.19
C HIS A 145 8.02 -18.48 5.28
N TRP A 146 7.52 -17.75 4.27
CA TRP A 146 6.58 -18.31 3.31
C TRP A 146 7.20 -19.45 2.49
N ILE A 147 8.43 -19.26 1.98
CA ILE A 147 9.17 -20.29 1.22
C ILE A 147 9.39 -21.55 2.07
N GLN A 148 9.78 -21.38 3.34
CA GLN A 148 9.98 -22.49 4.26
C GLN A 148 8.71 -23.33 4.47
N ASN A 149 7.54 -22.68 4.51
CA ASN A 149 6.26 -23.34 4.73
C ASN A 149 5.57 -23.84 3.44
N HIS A 150 6.03 -23.42 2.25
CA HIS A 150 5.46 -23.79 0.95
C HIS A 150 6.55 -24.24 -0.04
N PRO A 151 7.32 -25.30 0.28
CA PRO A 151 8.46 -25.71 -0.55
C PRO A 151 8.04 -26.21 -1.94
N ALA A 152 6.88 -26.86 -2.05
CA ALA A 152 6.37 -27.40 -3.32
C ALA A 152 6.00 -26.32 -4.35
N GLU A 153 5.51 -25.16 -3.91
CA GLU A 153 5.15 -24.05 -4.80
C GLU A 153 6.37 -23.27 -5.31
N THR A 154 7.51 -23.39 -4.61
CA THR A 154 8.74 -22.68 -4.96
C THR A 154 9.51 -23.38 -6.09
N GLN A 155 9.39 -24.69 -6.22
CA GLN A 155 10.08 -25.48 -7.26
C GLN A 155 9.51 -25.32 -8.67
N VAL A 156 8.28 -24.83 -8.82
CA VAL A 156 7.59 -24.70 -10.11
C VAL A 156 7.83 -23.33 -10.77
N ALA A 157 8.47 -22.38 -10.07
CA ALA A 157 8.67 -21.01 -10.53
C ALA A 157 10.13 -20.65 -10.90
N ALA A 158 11.03 -21.65 -10.92
CA ALA A 158 12.44 -21.49 -11.28
C ALA A 158 12.68 -21.73 -12.78
#